data_AF-A0A372YTV2-F1
#
_entry.id   AF-A0A372YTV2-F1
#
_cell.length_a   1.000
_cell.length_b   1.000
_cell.length_c   1.000
_cell.angle_alpha   90.00
_cell.angle_beta   90.00
_cell.angle_gamma   90.00
#
_symmetry.space_group_name_H-M   'P 1'
#
loop_
_entity.id
_entity.type
_entity.pdbx_description
1 polymer ?
#
loop_
_entity_poly.entity_id
_entity_poly.type
_entity_poly.pdbx_seq_one_letter_code
_entity_poly.pdbx_strand_id
1 'polypeptide(L)'
;MVIKTKKILIKKVTDILHDIGMPAHIKGFYYVRDAIILVYQDITRLNHIINDVYALVAKRHHTSIQSVERTIRVAIEITWLRGDMDEIMCIFHNTVDGRKARPTNKEFIALIVDYLNIEHM
;
A
#
# COMPACT_ATOMS: atom_id res chain seq x y z
N MET A 1 -0.15 24.88 6.67
CA MET A 1 1.06 24.03 6.57
C MET A 1 0.71 22.54 6.49
N VAL A 2 -0.17 22.00 7.35
CA VAL A 2 -0.56 20.56 7.40
C VAL A 2 -1.16 19.99 6.10
N ILE A 3 -1.99 20.76 5.38
CA ILE A 3 -2.67 20.29 4.15
C ILE A 3 -1.69 20.06 3.00
N LYS A 4 -0.61 20.87 2.92
CA LYS A 4 0.40 20.77 1.86
C LYS A 4 1.16 19.45 1.95
N THR A 5 1.50 19.02 3.16
CA THR A 5 2.18 17.75 3.44
C THR A 5 1.32 16.54 3.07
N LYS A 6 0.02 16.56 3.38
CA LYS A 6 -0.90 15.47 3.02
C LYS A 6 -1.02 15.28 1.51
N LYS A 7 -1.12 16.39 0.75
CA LYS A 7 -1.21 16.33 -0.72
C LYS A 7 0.07 15.79 -1.36
N ILE A 8 1.23 16.15 -0.81
CA ILE A 8 2.53 15.62 -1.24
C ILE A 8 2.61 14.12 -0.98
N LEU A 9 2.24 13.66 0.22
CA LEU A 9 2.24 12.24 0.55
C LEU A 9 1.31 11.42 -0.36
N ILE A 10 0.07 11.91 -0.60
CA ILE A 10 -0.86 11.25 -1.52
C ILE A 10 -0.24 11.10 -2.91
N LYS A 11 0.42 12.16 -3.40
CA LYS A 11 1.09 12.13 -4.70
C LYS A 11 2.21 11.08 -4.71
N LYS A 12 3.13 11.12 -3.73
CA LYS A 12 4.22 10.14 -3.61
C LYS A 12 3.72 8.70 -3.62
N VAL A 13 2.73 8.38 -2.78
CA VAL A 13 2.15 7.02 -2.73
C VAL A 13 1.49 6.65 -4.06
N THR A 14 0.82 7.60 -4.71
CA THR A 14 0.20 7.36 -6.03
C THR A 14 1.25 7.06 -7.09
N ASP A 15 2.35 7.81 -7.10
CA ASP A 15 3.46 7.63 -8.04
C ASP A 15 4.12 6.26 -7.82
N ILE A 16 4.47 5.90 -6.58
CA ILE A 16 5.03 4.57 -6.23
C ILE A 16 4.13 3.43 -6.70
N LEU A 17 2.82 3.51 -6.45
CA LEU A 17 1.89 2.45 -6.87
C LEU A 17 1.81 2.34 -8.41
N HIS A 18 1.97 3.45 -9.13
CA HIS A 18 2.04 3.44 -10.58
C HIS A 18 3.33 2.79 -11.08
N ASP A 19 4.47 3.14 -10.47
CA ASP A 19 5.79 2.68 -10.88
C ASP A 19 5.95 1.17 -10.70
N ILE A 20 5.42 0.59 -9.62
CA ILE A 20 5.37 -0.88 -9.43
C ILE A 20 4.35 -1.58 -10.35
N GLY A 21 3.59 -0.84 -11.15
CA GLY A 21 2.63 -1.40 -12.12
C GLY A 21 1.25 -1.71 -11.56
N MET A 22 0.84 -1.13 -10.42
CA MET A 22 -0.53 -1.31 -9.92
C MET A 22 -1.53 -0.55 -10.81
N PRO A 23 -2.58 -1.20 -11.36
CA PRO A 23 -3.51 -0.52 -12.27
C PRO A 23 -4.35 0.56 -11.56
N ALA A 24 -4.24 1.83 -11.97
CA ALA A 24 -4.97 2.93 -11.30
C ALA A 24 -6.50 2.93 -11.49
N HIS A 25 -7.02 2.13 -12.42
CA HIS A 25 -8.46 2.04 -12.67
C HIS A 25 -9.18 1.07 -11.72
N ILE A 26 -8.46 0.23 -10.95
CA ILE A 26 -9.09 -0.74 -10.05
C ILE A 26 -9.29 -0.16 -8.65
N LYS A 27 -10.35 -0.60 -7.95
CA LYS A 27 -10.66 -0.15 -6.57
C LYS A 27 -9.50 -0.38 -5.60
N GLY A 28 -8.77 -1.48 -5.78
CA GLY A 28 -7.67 -1.83 -4.89
C GLY A 28 -6.53 -0.82 -4.91
N PHE A 29 -6.30 -0.11 -6.01
CA PHE A 29 -5.35 1.01 -6.05
C PHE A 29 -5.66 2.06 -4.98
N TYR A 30 -6.92 2.48 -4.92
CA TYR A 30 -7.38 3.49 -3.95
C TYR A 30 -7.36 2.97 -2.51
N TYR A 31 -7.71 1.69 -2.30
CA TYR A 31 -7.74 1.09 -0.97
C TYR A 31 -6.32 0.92 -0.42
N VAL A 32 -5.39 0.46 -1.25
CA VAL A 32 -3.96 0.32 -0.93
C VAL A 32 -3.38 1.69 -0.58
N ARG A 33 -3.61 2.71 -1.42
CA ARG A 33 -3.14 4.08 -1.16
C ARG A 33 -3.64 4.62 0.17
N ASP A 34 -4.93 4.48 0.45
CA ASP A 34 -5.50 4.97 1.71
C ASP A 34 -4.96 4.22 2.93
N ALA A 35 -4.73 2.91 2.80
CA ALA A 35 -4.14 2.08 3.84
C ALA A 35 -2.69 2.47 4.13
N ILE A 36 -1.87 2.67 3.09
CA ILE A 36 -0.48 3.14 3.21
C ILE A 36 -0.44 4.50 3.91
N ILE A 37 -1.28 5.45 3.49
CA ILE A 37 -1.31 6.79 4.12
C ILE A 37 -1.68 6.71 5.60
N LEU A 38 -2.66 5.87 5.95
CA LEU A 38 -3.07 5.67 7.34
C LEU A 38 -1.93 5.10 8.19
N VAL A 39 -1.23 4.08 7.67
CA VAL A 39 -0.11 3.46 8.37
C VAL A 39 1.12 4.38 8.42
N TYR A 40 1.39 5.14 7.36
CA TYR A 40 2.49 6.13 7.34
C TYR A 40 2.31 7.21 8.42
N GLN A 41 1.07 7.62 8.68
CA GLN A 41 0.76 8.60 9.72
C GLN A 41 0.95 8.05 11.14
N ASP A 42 0.80 6.74 11.31
CA ASP A 42 0.92 6.05 12.59
C ASP A 42 1.19 4.56 12.34
N ILE A 43 2.47 4.18 12.43
CA ILE A 43 2.94 2.83 12.13
C ILE A 43 2.32 1.77 13.05
N THR A 44 1.89 2.16 14.26
CA THR A 44 1.32 1.25 15.26
C THR A 44 0.00 0.62 14.77
N ARG A 45 -0.67 1.24 13.81
CA ARG A 45 -1.92 0.76 13.18
C ARG A 45 -1.76 -0.58 12.47
N LEU A 46 -0.53 -0.96 12.09
CA LEU A 46 -0.24 -2.30 11.55
C LEU A 46 -0.59 -3.43 12.53
N ASN A 47 -0.55 -3.17 13.84
CA ASN A 47 -0.88 -4.17 14.87
C ASN A 47 -2.39 -4.47 14.92
N HIS A 48 -3.22 -3.53 14.48
CA HIS A 48 -4.68 -3.65 14.49
C HIS A 48 -5.29 -3.36 13.11
N ILE A 49 -4.58 -3.76 12.04
CA ILE A 49 -4.90 -3.38 10.66
C ILE A 49 -6.36 -3.67 10.25
N ILE A 50 -6.96 -4.76 10.75
CA ILE A 50 -8.34 -5.14 10.43
C ILE A 50 -9.34 -4.17 11.07
N ASN A 51 -9.21 -3.94 12.38
CA ASN A 51 -10.20 -3.19 13.16
C ASN A 51 -10.00 -1.66 13.07
N ASP A 52 -8.86 -1.22 12.53
CA ASP A 52 -8.54 0.19 12.38
C ASP A 52 -8.40 0.57 10.90
N VAL A 53 -7.30 0.20 10.25
CA VAL A 53 -7.01 0.61 8.86
C VAL A 53 -8.11 0.16 7.89
N TYR A 54 -8.45 -1.14 7.88
CA TYR A 54 -9.47 -1.66 6.98
C TYR A 54 -10.86 -1.15 7.35
N ALA A 55 -11.17 -0.94 8.64
CA ALA A 55 -12.42 -0.33 9.08
C ALA A 55 -12.58 1.12 8.57
N LEU A 56 -11.51 1.91 8.65
CA LEU A 56 -11.50 3.29 8.15
C LEU A 56 -11.60 3.35 6.62
N VAL A 57 -10.88 2.49 5.90
CA VAL A 57 -10.98 2.39 4.44
C VAL A 57 -12.39 1.93 4.04
N ALA A 58 -12.95 0.92 4.72
CA ALA A 58 -14.29 0.42 4.47
C ALA A 58 -15.34 1.53 4.63
N LYS A 59 -15.22 2.34 5.71
CA LYS A 59 -16.08 3.50 5.95
C LYS A 59 -15.96 4.55 4.85
N ARG A 60 -14.75 4.88 4.40
CA ARG A 60 -14.50 5.88 3.35
C ARG A 60 -15.05 5.47 1.99
N HIS A 61 -14.98 4.18 1.67
CA HIS A 61 -15.38 3.62 0.38
C HIS A 61 -16.76 2.96 0.41
N HIS A 62 -17.52 3.16 1.48
CA HIS A 62 -18.87 2.60 1.68
C HIS A 62 -18.94 1.10 1.38
N THR A 63 -18.01 0.33 1.95
CA THR A 63 -17.90 -1.12 1.75
C THR A 63 -17.65 -1.85 3.07
N SER A 64 -17.44 -3.17 3.05
CA SER A 64 -17.14 -3.97 4.24
C SER A 64 -15.63 -4.16 4.46
N ILE A 65 -15.22 -4.44 5.70
CA ILE A 65 -13.82 -4.73 6.06
C ILE A 65 -13.28 -5.92 5.25
N GLN A 66 -14.09 -6.97 5.07
CA GLN A 66 -13.74 -8.16 4.29
C GLN A 66 -13.54 -7.82 2.82
N SER A 67 -14.37 -6.93 2.27
CA SER A 67 -14.24 -6.42 0.90
C SER A 67 -12.94 -5.63 0.73
N VAL A 68 -12.56 -4.80 1.71
CA VAL A 68 -11.28 -4.08 1.69
C VAL A 68 -10.10 -5.04 1.68
N GLU A 69 -10.04 -5.99 2.62
CA GLU A 69 -8.97 -6.99 2.70
C GLU A 69 -8.81 -7.75 1.38
N ARG A 70 -9.93 -8.25 0.84
CA ARG A 70 -9.92 -9.04 -0.40
C ARG A 70 -9.47 -8.18 -1.58
N THR A 71 -9.98 -6.96 -1.68
CA THR A 71 -9.68 -6.06 -2.80
C THR A 71 -8.21 -5.63 -2.79
N ILE A 72 -7.64 -5.37 -1.61
CA ILE A 72 -6.20 -5.09 -1.45
C ILE A 72 -5.38 -6.31 -1.89
N ARG A 73 -5.73 -7.52 -1.40
CA ARG A 73 -5.03 -8.75 -1.77
C ARG A 73 -5.01 -8.98 -3.28
N VAL A 74 -6.17 -8.83 -3.93
CA VAL A 74 -6.31 -9.00 -5.38
C VAL A 74 -5.49 -7.95 -6.13
N ALA A 75 -5.43 -6.70 -5.67
CA ALA A 75 -4.60 -5.67 -6.30
C ALA A 75 -3.11 -5.99 -6.19
N ILE A 76 -2.64 -6.42 -5.01
CA ILE A 76 -1.25 -6.85 -4.81
C ILE A 76 -0.94 -8.06 -5.69
N GLU A 77 -1.85 -9.02 -5.78
CA GLU A 77 -1.69 -10.19 -6.66
C GLU A 77 -1.56 -9.82 -8.13
N ILE A 78 -2.43 -8.94 -8.64
CA ILE A 78 -2.34 -8.45 -10.02
C ILE A 78 -1.00 -7.74 -10.26
N THR A 79 -0.59 -6.89 -9.31
CA THR A 79 0.67 -6.13 -9.39
C THR A 79 1.87 -7.07 -9.34
N TRP A 80 1.86 -8.09 -8.50
CA TRP A 80 2.97 -9.06 -8.40
C TRP A 80 3.10 -9.97 -9.63
N LEU A 81 2.00 -10.22 -10.34
CA LEU A 81 1.99 -11.07 -11.54
C LEU A 81 2.33 -10.32 -12.82
N ARG A 82 2.13 -9.00 -12.87
CA ARG A 82 2.18 -8.21 -14.11
C ARG A 82 2.96 -6.89 -13.99
N GLY A 83 3.34 -6.51 -12.78
CA GLY A 83 4.07 -5.29 -12.49
C GLY A 83 5.53 -5.39 -12.91
N ASP A 84 6.22 -4.25 -12.82
CA ASP A 84 7.65 -4.18 -13.10
C ASP A 84 8.42 -4.80 -11.93
N MET A 85 9.01 -5.97 -12.16
CA MET A 85 9.73 -6.71 -11.14
C MET A 85 11.00 -5.99 -10.68
N ASP A 86 11.63 -5.19 -11.55
CA ASP A 86 12.83 -4.45 -11.18
C ASP A 86 12.47 -3.30 -10.23
N GLU A 87 11.40 -2.56 -10.51
CA GLU A 87 10.86 -1.51 -9.62
C GLU A 87 10.38 -2.08 -8.28
N ILE A 88 9.65 -3.21 -8.33
CA ILE A 88 9.23 -3.96 -7.15
C ILE A 88 10.46 -4.32 -6.29
N MET A 89 11.49 -4.93 -6.88
CA MET A 89 12.70 -5.33 -6.14
C MET A 89 13.46 -4.13 -5.56
N CYS A 90 13.48 -3.01 -6.28
CA CYS A 90 14.10 -1.76 -5.82
C CYS A 90 13.44 -1.27 -4.52
N ILE A 91 12.11 -1.20 -4.48
CA ILE A 91 11.35 -0.75 -3.31
C ILE A 91 11.49 -1.74 -2.14
N PHE A 92 11.51 -3.04 -2.44
CA PHE A 92 11.58 -4.09 -1.43
C PHE A 92 13.02 -4.46 -1.00
N HIS A 93 14.06 -3.74 -1.43
CA HIS A 93 15.46 -3.92 -1.04
C HIS A 93 15.95 -5.38 -1.09
N ASN A 94 15.46 -6.20 -2.04
CA ASN A 94 15.71 -7.65 -2.10
C ASN A 94 15.36 -8.43 -0.80
N THR A 95 14.63 -7.84 0.16
CA THR A 95 14.14 -8.54 1.37
C THR A 95 13.03 -9.51 1.05
N VAL A 96 12.30 -9.25 -0.04
CA VAL A 96 11.39 -10.22 -0.63
C VAL A 96 12.22 -11.07 -1.59
N ASP A 97 12.64 -12.23 -1.10
CA ASP A 97 13.35 -13.24 -1.87
C ASP A 97 12.59 -13.49 -3.19
N GLY A 98 13.13 -13.01 -4.32
CA GLY A 98 12.42 -12.89 -5.61
C GLY A 98 11.97 -14.21 -6.23
N ARG A 99 12.12 -15.33 -5.51
CA ARG A 99 11.72 -16.67 -5.91
C ARG A 99 10.70 -17.35 -5.00
N LYS A 100 10.21 -16.78 -3.88
CA LYS A 100 9.40 -17.60 -2.94
C LYS A 100 8.05 -17.12 -2.41
N ALA A 101 7.71 -15.83 -2.31
CA ALA A 101 6.33 -15.50 -1.93
C ALA A 101 5.92 -14.08 -2.28
N ARG A 102 4.72 -13.95 -2.86
CA ARG A 102 3.98 -12.69 -2.92
C ARG A 102 3.75 -12.18 -1.49
N PRO A 103 3.99 -10.89 -1.19
CA PRO A 103 3.77 -10.35 0.15
C PRO A 103 2.29 -10.43 0.55
N THR A 104 2.04 -10.60 1.83
CA THR A 104 0.72 -10.38 2.42
C THR A 104 0.34 -8.90 2.36
N ASN A 105 -0.95 -8.59 2.50
CA ASN A 105 -1.41 -7.20 2.53
C ASN A 105 -0.66 -6.35 3.58
N LYS A 106 -0.43 -6.93 4.77
CA LYS A 106 0.25 -6.24 5.88
C LYS A 106 1.71 -5.97 5.54
N GLU A 107 2.43 -6.97 5.02
CA GLU A 107 3.84 -6.82 4.62
C GLU A 107 3.99 -5.80 3.50
N PHE A 108 3.14 -5.89 2.46
CA PHE A 108 3.18 -4.95 1.34
C PHE A 108 3.00 -3.50 1.79
N ILE A 109 2.01 -3.24 2.65
CA ILE A 109 1.77 -1.91 3.21
C ILE A 109 2.96 -1.45 4.07
N ALA A 110 3.48 -2.32 4.94
CA ALA A 110 4.60 -1.98 5.81
C ALA A 110 5.86 -1.61 5.01
N LEU A 111 6.18 -2.41 3.99
CA LEU A 111 7.36 -2.21 3.17
C LEU A 111 7.32 -0.89 2.38
N ILE A 112 6.16 -0.51 1.81
CA ILE A 112 6.04 0.80 1.14
C ILE A 112 6.16 1.94 2.16
N VAL A 113 5.63 1.78 3.38
CA VAL A 113 5.78 2.79 4.43
C VAL A 113 7.24 2.93 4.87
N ASP A 114 7.97 1.82 5.00
CA ASP A 114 9.40 1.83 5.30
C ASP A 114 10.21 2.51 4.19
N TYR A 115 9.92 2.20 2.92
CA TYR A 115 10.53 2.86 1.77
C TYR A 115 10.31 4.38 1.79
N LEU A 116 9.07 4.82 2.05
CA LEU A 116 8.75 6.25 2.17
C LEU A 116 9.49 6.92 3.33
N ASN A 117 9.67 6.24 4.46
CA ASN A 117 10.40 6.79 5.61
C ASN A 117 11.90 6.93 5.31
N ILE A 118 12.51 5.99 4.58
CA ILE A 118 13.93 6.04 4.20
C ILE A 118 14.18 7.19 3.22
N GLU A 119 13.31 7.42 2.23
CA GLU A 119 13.41 8.59 1.34
C GLU A 119 13.32 9.95 2.07
N HIS A 120 12.80 9.96 3.31
CA HIS A 120 12.67 11.15 4.14
C HIS A 120 13.82 11.36 5.13
N MET A 121 14.82 10.46 5.16
CA MET A 121 16.09 10.64 5.88
C MET A 121 17.14 11.32 5.00
#